data_AF-A0A520G792-F1
#
_entry.id   AF-A0A520G792-F1
#
_cell.length_a   1.000
_cell.length_b   1.000
_cell.length_c   1.000
_cell.angle_alpha   90.00
_cell.angle_beta   90.00
_cell.angle_gamma   90.00
#
_symmetry.space_group_name_H-M   'P 1'
#
loop_
_entity.id
_entity.type
_entity.pdbx_description
1 polymer ?
#
loop_
_entity_poly.entity_id
_entity_poly.type
_entity_poly.pdbx_seq_one_letter_code
_entity_poly.pdbx_strand_id
1 'polypeptide(L)'
;MDPIAVFEAMATPDSPIDCVPLIYGYVNYAWAGFRPVRLAFADMPGTDGRGPVGSALGGTGIAVSARTTHAAAAFDFAVWVAGAEAQRGPFAAAGGQPGHAAAWEDDAVNAAARDFYRATRATLEGAWVRPRHNGYMRFQHAASLCLNEALATGRPARDTVRELNAMFRESLGA
;
A
#
# COMPACT_ATOMS: atom_id res chain seq x y z
N MET A 1 -7.25 14.04 -5.99
CA MET A 1 -6.58 14.16 -4.68
C MET A 1 -5.76 12.90 -4.47
N ASP A 2 -4.51 13.00 -4.03
CA ASP A 2 -3.76 11.80 -3.66
C ASP A 2 -4.27 11.23 -2.32
N PRO A 3 -3.96 9.97 -1.98
CA PRO A 3 -4.42 9.35 -0.74
C PRO A 3 -4.08 10.09 0.55
N ILE A 4 -2.91 10.74 0.62
CA ILE A 4 -2.48 11.47 1.82
C ILE A 4 -3.36 12.69 1.99
N ALA A 5 -3.59 13.47 0.93
CA ALA A 5 -4.46 14.63 1.00
C ALA A 5 -5.91 14.26 1.40
N VAL A 6 -6.40 13.07 1.01
CA VAL A 6 -7.70 12.56 1.47
C VAL A 6 -7.68 12.28 2.98
N PHE A 7 -6.63 11.64 3.50
CA PHE A 7 -6.50 11.38 4.92
C PHE A 7 -6.28 12.64 5.76
N GLU A 8 -5.57 13.64 5.26
CA GLU A 8 -5.47 14.96 5.90
C GLU A 8 -6.85 15.60 6.06
N ALA A 9 -7.69 15.54 5.01
CA ALA A 9 -9.05 16.07 5.06
C ALA A 9 -9.98 15.24 5.96
N MET A 10 -9.80 13.93 6.02
CA MET A 10 -10.59 13.03 6.86
C MET A 10 -10.23 13.14 8.36
N ALA A 11 -8.99 13.48 8.67
CA ALA A 11 -8.47 13.49 10.04
C ALA A 11 -8.74 14.80 10.82
N THR A 12 -9.64 15.66 10.33
CA THR A 12 -10.07 16.88 11.02
C THR A 12 -11.34 16.62 11.86
N PRO A 13 -11.54 17.32 13.00
CA PRO A 13 -12.70 17.10 13.87
C PRO A 13 -14.06 17.39 13.22
N ASP A 14 -14.08 18.25 12.20
CA ASP A 14 -15.24 18.73 11.46
C ASP A 14 -15.36 18.08 10.07
N SER A 15 -14.56 17.05 9.79
CA SER A 15 -14.57 16.41 8.48
C SER A 15 -15.93 15.82 8.14
N PRO A 16 -16.48 16.08 6.95
CA PRO A 16 -17.71 15.44 6.48
C PRO A 16 -17.45 14.05 5.88
N ILE A 17 -16.21 13.55 5.89
CA ILE A 17 -15.82 12.30 5.24
C ILE A 17 -15.89 11.16 6.26
N ASP A 18 -16.95 10.34 6.19
CA ASP A 18 -17.10 9.19 7.07
C ASP A 18 -16.29 7.96 6.60
N CYS A 19 -16.09 7.81 5.28
CA CYS A 19 -15.46 6.64 4.69
C CYS A 19 -14.85 6.93 3.33
N VAL A 20 -13.69 6.30 3.06
CA VAL A 20 -13.03 6.34 1.75
C VAL A 20 -12.66 4.91 1.36
N PRO A 21 -13.47 4.25 0.52
CA PRO A 21 -13.16 2.90 0.06
C PRO A 21 -12.01 2.91 -0.95
N LEU A 22 -11.31 1.77 -1.08
CA LEU A 22 -10.30 1.51 -2.12
C LEU A 22 -9.12 2.51 -2.13
N ILE A 23 -8.57 2.81 -0.95
CA ILE A 23 -7.43 3.72 -0.75
C ILE A 23 -6.22 2.99 -0.14
N TYR A 24 -5.00 3.48 -0.39
CA TYR A 24 -3.79 2.96 0.26
C TYR A 24 -3.80 3.25 1.76
N GLY A 25 -3.42 2.26 2.56
CA GLY A 25 -3.31 2.39 4.01
C GLY A 25 -2.01 3.07 4.45
N TYR A 26 -2.15 4.12 5.28
CA TYR A 26 -1.04 4.81 5.93
C TYR A 26 -1.25 4.73 7.45
N VAL A 27 -0.52 3.82 8.11
CA VAL A 27 -0.78 3.46 9.51
C VAL A 27 -0.70 4.63 10.49
N ASN A 28 0.10 5.64 10.17
CA ASN A 28 0.31 6.80 11.04
C ASN A 28 -1.00 7.52 11.38
N TYR A 29 -1.98 7.52 10.46
CA TYR A 29 -3.30 8.11 10.71
C TYR A 29 -4.14 7.35 11.74
N ALA A 30 -3.78 6.12 12.09
CA ALA A 30 -4.39 5.35 13.17
C ALA A 30 -3.75 5.61 14.55
N TRP A 31 -2.56 6.21 14.60
CA TRP A 31 -1.84 6.49 15.84
C TRP A 31 -2.44 7.67 16.61
N ALA A 32 -2.43 7.55 17.93
CA ALA A 32 -2.80 8.64 18.81
C ALA A 32 -1.83 9.83 18.62
N GLY A 33 -2.37 11.04 18.52
CA GLY A 33 -1.60 12.27 18.43
C GLY A 33 -0.96 12.57 17.07
N PHE A 34 -1.09 11.68 16.07
CA PHE A 34 -0.58 11.99 14.72
C PHE A 34 -1.41 13.09 14.03
N ARG A 35 -2.74 13.00 14.14
CA ARG A 35 -3.70 14.02 13.69
C ARG A 35 -4.82 14.18 14.73
N PRO A 36 -5.63 15.27 14.67
CA PRO A 36 -6.70 15.52 15.64
C PRO A 36 -7.72 14.37 15.75
N VAL A 37 -8.06 13.74 14.63
CA VAL A 37 -8.93 12.55 14.58
C VAL A 37 -8.12 11.35 14.11
N ARG A 38 -8.22 10.24 14.87
CA ARG A 38 -7.64 8.95 14.48
C ARG A 38 -8.54 8.29 13.44
N LEU A 39 -7.94 7.87 12.34
CA LEU A 39 -8.63 7.05 11.34
C LEU A 39 -8.67 5.58 11.79
N ALA A 40 -9.67 4.85 11.34
CA ALA A 40 -9.75 3.40 11.45
C ALA A 40 -9.65 2.82 10.04
N PHE A 41 -9.12 1.61 9.95
CA PHE A 41 -8.92 0.92 8.69
C PHE A 41 -9.62 -0.43 8.76
N ALA A 42 -10.07 -0.91 7.61
CA ALA A 42 -10.71 -2.20 7.47
C ALA A 42 -10.26 -2.82 6.15
N ASP A 43 -10.48 -4.12 6.04
CA ASP A 43 -10.27 -4.83 4.80
C ASP A 43 -11.07 -4.21 3.65
N MET A 44 -10.48 -4.29 2.46
CA MET A 44 -11.06 -3.75 1.24
C MET A 44 -12.46 -4.35 1.02
N PRO A 45 -13.49 -3.52 0.76
CA PRO A 45 -14.83 -4.02 0.57
C PRO A 45 -14.91 -4.88 -0.69
N GLY A 46 -15.56 -6.05 -0.57
CA GLY A 46 -15.92 -6.90 -1.70
C GLY A 46 -17.36 -6.64 -2.19
N THR A 47 -17.68 -7.16 -3.38
CA THR A 47 -19.03 -7.11 -3.97
C THR A 47 -19.58 -8.52 -4.12
N ASP A 48 -20.53 -8.95 -3.28
CA ASP A 48 -21.25 -10.25 -3.38
C ASP A 48 -20.39 -11.47 -3.78
N GLY A 49 -19.22 -11.64 -3.15
CA GLY A 49 -18.27 -12.72 -3.45
C GLY A 49 -17.53 -12.61 -4.80
N ARG A 50 -17.69 -11.49 -5.51
CA ARG A 50 -17.05 -11.12 -6.78
C ARG A 50 -16.07 -9.94 -6.64
N GLY A 51 -15.76 -9.56 -5.40
CA GLY A 51 -14.80 -8.49 -5.09
C GLY A 51 -13.34 -8.95 -5.20
N PRO A 52 -12.40 -7.99 -5.33
CA PRO A 52 -10.99 -8.31 -5.32
C PRO A 52 -10.57 -8.90 -3.96
N VAL A 53 -9.78 -9.98 -3.98
CA VAL A 53 -9.25 -10.64 -2.76
C VAL A 53 -8.19 -9.75 -2.07
N GLY A 54 -7.57 -8.84 -2.83
CA GLY A 54 -6.62 -7.84 -2.36
C GLY A 54 -6.31 -6.82 -3.46
N SER A 55 -5.40 -5.89 -3.18
CA SER A 55 -5.02 -4.81 -4.11
C SER A 55 -3.53 -4.87 -4.48
N ALA A 56 -3.07 -3.92 -5.29
CA ALA A 56 -1.65 -3.73 -5.54
C ALA A 56 -0.91 -3.49 -4.22
N LEU A 57 0.06 -4.33 -3.90
CA LEU A 57 0.87 -4.20 -2.70
C LEU A 57 1.79 -2.99 -2.81
N GLY A 58 1.66 -2.07 -1.85
CA GLY A 58 2.59 -0.97 -1.64
C GLY A 58 3.77 -1.36 -0.76
N GLY A 59 4.60 -0.38 -0.39
CA GLY A 59 5.71 -0.57 0.54
C GLY A 59 7.07 -0.19 -0.03
N THR A 60 8.07 -0.22 0.82
CA THR A 60 9.45 0.15 0.51
C THR A 60 10.40 -0.90 1.05
N GLY A 61 11.32 -1.35 0.21
CA GLY A 61 12.42 -2.22 0.61
C GLY A 61 13.68 -1.43 0.90
N ILE A 62 14.65 -2.09 1.54
CA ILE A 62 16.02 -1.58 1.71
C ILE A 62 16.95 -2.32 0.75
N ALA A 63 17.92 -1.60 0.17
CA ALA A 63 18.93 -2.18 -0.71
C ALA A 63 20.32 -1.68 -0.30
N VAL A 64 21.32 -2.55 -0.44
CA VAL A 64 22.73 -2.21 -0.21
C VAL A 64 23.34 -1.74 -1.52
N SER A 65 23.98 -0.57 -1.49
CA SER A 65 24.73 -0.06 -2.65
C SER A 65 25.86 -1.01 -3.02
N ALA A 66 25.91 -1.46 -4.29
CA ALA A 66 27.00 -2.29 -4.79
C ALA A 66 28.38 -1.60 -4.78
N ARG A 67 28.44 -0.29 -4.51
CA ARG A 67 29.67 0.51 -4.45
C ARG A 67 30.13 0.84 -3.03
N THR A 68 29.45 0.32 -2.01
CA THR A 68 29.81 0.60 -0.61
C THR A 68 31.18 0.01 -0.26
N THR A 69 31.97 0.75 0.52
CA THR A 69 33.19 0.24 1.16
C THR A 69 32.90 -0.57 2.43
N HIS A 70 31.63 -0.62 2.87
CA HIS A 70 31.18 -1.27 4.10
C HIS A 70 30.12 -2.35 3.83
N ALA A 71 30.39 -3.25 2.88
CA ALA A 71 29.39 -4.20 2.38
C ALA A 71 28.81 -5.11 3.48
N ALA A 72 29.67 -5.66 4.35
CA ALA A 72 29.24 -6.52 5.45
C ALA A 72 28.31 -5.77 6.42
N ALA A 73 28.76 -4.63 6.97
CA ALA A 73 27.96 -3.85 7.92
C ALA A 73 26.62 -3.36 7.33
N ALA A 74 26.63 -2.94 6.06
CA ALA A 74 25.40 -2.51 5.37
C ALA A 74 24.43 -3.68 5.14
N PHE A 75 24.95 -4.87 4.82
CA PHE A 75 24.15 -6.09 4.70
C PHE A 75 23.56 -6.50 6.05
N ASP A 76 24.39 -6.54 7.10
CA ASP A 76 23.96 -6.91 8.46
C ASP A 76 22.84 -5.98 8.95
N PHE A 77 22.98 -4.67 8.72
CA PHE A 77 21.93 -3.70 9.02
C PHE A 77 20.65 -3.96 8.22
N ALA A 78 20.76 -4.20 6.90
CA ALA A 78 19.61 -4.45 6.04
C ALA A 78 18.83 -5.71 6.46
N VAL A 79 19.55 -6.77 6.86
CA VAL A 79 18.94 -7.99 7.40
C VAL A 79 18.28 -7.71 8.76
N TRP A 80 18.99 -7.04 9.67
CA TRP A 80 18.47 -6.74 11.00
C TRP A 80 17.21 -5.88 10.94
N VAL A 81 17.23 -4.77 10.19
CA VAL A 81 16.10 -3.83 10.14
C VAL A 81 14.86 -4.45 9.50
N ALA A 82 15.02 -5.42 8.59
CA ALA A 82 13.92 -6.18 7.98
C ALA A 82 13.44 -7.35 8.86
N GLY A 83 14.19 -7.73 9.90
CA GLY A 83 13.88 -8.84 10.78
C GLY A 83 12.75 -8.54 11.77
N ALA A 84 12.15 -9.61 12.31
CA ALA A 84 11.00 -9.54 13.20
C ALA A 84 11.23 -8.63 14.42
N GLU A 85 12.39 -8.72 15.06
CA GLU A 85 12.71 -7.95 16.28
C GLU A 85 12.74 -6.44 16.02
N ALA A 86 13.45 -6.01 14.98
CA ALA A 86 13.50 -4.60 14.60
C ALA A 86 12.12 -4.08 14.19
N GLN A 87 11.40 -4.88 13.38
CA GLN A 87 10.11 -4.51 12.81
C GLN A 87 8.99 -4.38 13.86
N ARG A 88 8.94 -5.24 14.88
CA ARG A 88 7.97 -5.12 15.99
C ARG A 88 8.41 -4.13 17.07
N GLY A 89 9.72 -3.88 17.19
CA GLY A 89 10.30 -3.02 18.21
C GLY A 89 10.65 -1.64 17.67
N PRO A 90 11.94 -1.30 17.50
CA PRO A 90 12.40 0.05 17.22
C PRO A 90 11.83 0.65 15.94
N PHE A 91 11.57 -0.15 14.90
CA PHE A 91 11.01 0.37 13.64
C PHE A 91 9.56 0.84 13.82
N ALA A 92 8.70 0.02 14.43
CA ALA A 92 7.32 0.40 14.74
C ALA A 92 7.27 1.56 15.74
N ALA A 93 8.09 1.51 16.80
CA ALA A 93 8.14 2.54 17.83
C ALA A 93 8.61 3.90 17.29
N ALA A 94 9.47 3.91 16.27
CA ALA A 94 9.93 5.13 15.60
C ALA A 94 8.92 5.69 14.58
N GLY A 95 7.73 5.11 14.47
CA GLY A 95 6.71 5.54 13.53
C GLY A 95 6.89 4.96 12.11
N GLY A 96 7.59 3.85 11.98
CA GLY A 96 7.62 3.05 10.74
C GLY A 96 6.35 2.20 10.59
N GLN A 97 5.99 1.88 9.34
CA GLN A 97 4.94 0.92 9.02
C GLN A 97 5.59 -0.44 8.73
N PRO A 98 5.58 -1.41 9.67
CA PRO A 98 6.32 -2.65 9.51
C PRO A 98 5.88 -3.45 8.29
N GLY A 99 6.83 -4.09 7.62
CA GLY A 99 6.60 -5.02 6.51
C GLY A 99 6.64 -6.49 6.93
N HIS A 100 7.08 -6.79 8.15
CA HIS A 100 7.25 -8.16 8.64
C HIS A 100 6.00 -8.64 9.42
N ALA A 101 5.47 -9.81 9.05
CA ALA A 101 4.22 -10.36 9.61
C ALA A 101 4.20 -10.48 11.14
N ALA A 102 5.34 -10.83 11.76
CA ALA A 102 5.45 -10.88 13.23
C ALA A 102 5.07 -9.55 13.92
N ALA A 103 5.32 -8.39 13.28
CA ALA A 103 4.89 -7.09 13.82
C ALA A 103 3.38 -6.85 13.61
N TRP A 104 2.78 -7.48 12.59
CA TRP A 104 1.34 -7.37 12.31
C TRP A 104 0.51 -8.20 13.29
N GLU A 105 1.11 -9.22 13.91
CA GLU A 105 0.49 -10.08 14.93
C GLU A 105 0.73 -9.57 16.35
N ASP A 106 1.73 -8.72 16.56
CA ASP A 106 2.11 -8.19 17.87
C ASP A 106 1.00 -7.31 18.48
N ASP A 107 0.65 -7.58 19.75
CA ASP A 107 -0.43 -6.88 20.45
C ASP A 107 -0.10 -5.41 20.72
N ALA A 108 1.15 -5.08 21.06
CA ALA A 108 1.54 -3.71 21.36
C ALA A 108 1.56 -2.85 20.08
N VAL A 109 2.05 -3.42 18.97
CA VAL A 109 2.04 -2.76 17.65
C VAL A 109 0.60 -2.47 17.20
N ASN A 110 -0.32 -3.43 17.36
CA ASN A 110 -1.73 -3.23 17.00
C ASN A 110 -2.45 -2.26 17.94
N ALA A 111 -2.21 -2.33 19.26
CA ALA A 111 -2.79 -1.41 20.22
C ALA A 111 -2.43 0.05 19.89
N ALA A 112 -1.16 0.31 19.54
CA ALA A 112 -0.72 1.63 19.10
C ALA A 112 -1.42 2.04 17.79
N ALA A 113 -1.53 1.12 16.83
CA ALA A 113 -2.06 1.32 15.49
C ALA A 113 -3.59 1.14 15.34
N ARG A 114 -4.36 1.12 16.44
CA ARG A 114 -5.83 0.91 16.39
C ARG A 114 -6.22 -0.34 15.58
N ASP A 115 -5.50 -1.42 15.78
CA ASP A 115 -5.66 -2.70 15.07
C ASP A 115 -5.48 -2.63 13.55
N PHE A 116 -4.83 -1.59 13.01
CA PHE A 116 -4.59 -1.41 11.56
C PHE A 116 -4.14 -2.71 10.87
N TYR A 117 -3.15 -3.41 11.43
CA TYR A 117 -2.56 -4.59 10.79
C TYR A 117 -3.51 -5.79 10.79
N ARG A 118 -4.21 -6.02 11.91
CA ARG A 118 -5.23 -7.07 12.02
C ARG A 118 -6.44 -6.77 11.15
N ALA A 119 -6.91 -5.53 11.17
CA ALA A 119 -8.10 -5.09 10.45
C ALA A 119 -7.92 -5.02 8.93
N THR A 120 -6.68 -5.04 8.43
CA THR A 120 -6.37 -5.04 6.99
C THR A 120 -5.69 -6.33 6.52
N ARG A 121 -5.63 -7.35 7.38
CA ARG A 121 -4.82 -8.55 7.15
C ARG A 121 -5.27 -9.31 5.91
N ALA A 122 -6.57 -9.51 5.72
CA ALA A 122 -7.07 -10.32 4.60
C ALA A 122 -6.75 -9.65 3.25
N THR A 123 -6.87 -8.32 3.19
CA THR A 123 -6.54 -7.52 2.00
C THR A 123 -5.07 -7.63 1.64
N LEU A 124 -4.19 -7.60 2.65
CA LEU A 124 -2.74 -7.68 2.48
C LEU A 124 -2.30 -9.09 2.09
N GLU A 125 -2.91 -10.13 2.65
CA GLU A 125 -2.65 -11.53 2.26
C GLU A 125 -3.13 -11.84 0.84
N GLY A 126 -4.21 -11.21 0.40
CA GLY A 126 -4.71 -11.30 -0.97
C GLY A 126 -4.04 -10.35 -1.98
N ALA A 127 -3.09 -9.53 -1.54
CA ALA A 127 -2.46 -8.51 -2.37
C ALA A 127 -1.50 -9.11 -3.39
N TRP A 128 -1.21 -8.35 -4.46
CA TRP A 128 -0.28 -8.75 -5.52
C TRP A 128 0.84 -7.73 -5.70
N VAL A 129 2.03 -8.22 -6.04
CA VAL A 129 3.19 -7.36 -6.33
C VAL A 129 3.15 -6.93 -7.79
N ARG A 130 3.43 -5.65 -8.03
CA ARG A 130 3.51 -5.08 -9.37
C ARG A 130 4.59 -5.77 -10.23
N PRO A 131 4.35 -5.98 -11.54
CA PRO A 131 5.37 -6.44 -12.48
C PRO A 131 6.65 -5.58 -12.41
N ARG A 132 7.81 -6.25 -12.53
CA ARG A 132 9.15 -5.63 -12.38
C ARG A 132 9.91 -5.51 -13.70
N HIS A 133 9.26 -5.77 -14.84
CA HIS A 133 9.90 -5.71 -16.15
C HIS A 133 10.15 -4.26 -16.58
N ASN A 134 11.18 -4.07 -17.42
CA ASN A 134 11.40 -2.80 -18.08
C ASN A 134 10.21 -2.48 -18.98
N GLY A 135 9.60 -1.31 -18.80
CA GLY A 135 8.36 -0.93 -19.49
C GLY A 135 7.11 -0.88 -18.59
N TYR A 136 7.11 -1.54 -17.43
CA TYR A 136 5.93 -1.56 -16.55
C TYR A 136 5.51 -0.15 -16.11
N MET A 137 6.44 0.73 -15.73
CA MET A 137 6.09 2.08 -15.26
C MET A 137 5.43 2.92 -16.36
N ARG A 138 5.89 2.80 -17.61
CA ARG A 138 5.28 3.48 -18.78
C ARG A 138 3.86 2.94 -19.01
N PHE A 139 3.70 1.62 -18.95
CA PHE A 139 2.39 0.97 -19.04
C PHE A 139 1.46 1.45 -17.92
N GLN A 140 1.90 1.41 -16.66
CA GLN A 140 1.09 1.79 -15.51
C GLN A 140 0.54 3.22 -15.66
N HIS A 141 1.37 4.16 -16.09
CA HIS A 141 0.96 5.53 -16.34
C HIS A 141 -0.08 5.62 -17.48
N ALA A 142 0.22 5.08 -18.65
CA ALA A 142 -0.68 5.15 -19.80
C ALA A 142 -2.02 4.42 -19.52
N ALA A 143 -1.96 3.25 -18.90
CA ALA A 143 -3.12 2.46 -18.50
C ALA A 143 -4.01 3.23 -17.52
N SER A 144 -3.42 3.99 -16.58
CA SER A 144 -4.20 4.82 -15.65
C SER A 144 -4.97 5.94 -16.36
N LEU A 145 -4.37 6.57 -17.38
CA LEU A 145 -5.03 7.60 -18.18
C LEU A 145 -6.20 7.00 -18.99
N CYS A 146 -5.94 5.89 -19.69
CA CYS A 146 -6.94 5.13 -20.45
C CYS A 146 -8.12 4.69 -19.58
N LEU A 147 -7.87 4.19 -18.37
CA LEU A 147 -8.90 3.78 -17.43
C LEU A 147 -9.72 4.98 -16.93
N ASN A 148 -9.08 6.08 -16.56
CA ASN A 148 -9.78 7.29 -16.11
C ASN A 148 -10.68 7.88 -17.20
N GLU A 149 -10.19 7.96 -18.44
CA GLU A 149 -10.99 8.42 -19.58
C GLU A 149 -12.18 7.50 -19.86
N ALA A 150 -11.95 6.18 -19.83
CA ALA A 150 -13.01 5.19 -20.04
C ALA A 150 -14.14 5.33 -19.01
N LEU A 151 -13.78 5.52 -17.74
CA LEU A 151 -14.74 5.74 -16.66
C LEU A 151 -15.48 7.07 -16.83
N ALA A 152 -14.77 8.15 -17.17
CA ALA A 152 -15.36 9.48 -17.35
C ALA A 152 -16.34 9.56 -18.54
N THR A 153 -16.08 8.79 -19.60
CA THR A 153 -16.87 8.79 -20.84
C THR A 153 -17.90 7.67 -20.92
N GLY A 154 -17.93 6.75 -19.93
CA GLY A 154 -18.83 5.60 -19.94
C GLY A 154 -18.50 4.56 -21.03
N ARG A 155 -17.23 4.45 -21.41
CA ARG A 155 -16.78 3.49 -22.43
C ARG A 155 -17.05 2.05 -21.99
N PRO A 156 -17.51 1.15 -22.88
CA PRO A 156 -17.79 -0.24 -22.52
C PRO A 156 -16.60 -0.94 -21.86
N ALA A 157 -16.83 -1.57 -20.70
CA ALA A 157 -15.78 -2.22 -19.91
C ALA A 157 -14.98 -3.25 -20.72
N ARG A 158 -15.66 -4.01 -21.60
CA ARG A 158 -15.02 -5.01 -22.47
C ARG A 158 -13.97 -4.41 -23.38
N ASP A 159 -14.25 -3.25 -23.96
CA ASP A 159 -13.33 -2.58 -24.88
C ASP A 159 -12.14 -1.98 -24.12
N THR A 160 -12.40 -1.36 -22.97
CA THR A 160 -11.37 -0.85 -22.07
C THR A 160 -10.41 -1.96 -21.62
N VAL A 161 -10.94 -3.10 -21.16
CA VAL A 161 -10.11 -4.24 -20.73
C VAL A 161 -9.28 -4.80 -21.90
N ARG A 162 -9.85 -4.88 -23.11
CA ARG A 162 -9.11 -5.32 -24.30
C ARG A 162 -7.93 -4.39 -24.61
N GLU A 163 -8.14 -3.08 -24.51
CA GLU A 163 -7.10 -2.08 -24.74
C GLU A 163 -5.99 -2.16 -23.68
N LEU A 164 -6.36 -2.21 -22.40
CA LEU A 164 -5.40 -2.38 -21.29
C LEU A 164 -4.55 -3.66 -21.46
N ASN A 165 -5.16 -4.76 -21.91
CA ASN A 165 -4.45 -6.01 -22.19
C ASN A 165 -3.53 -5.92 -23.42
N ALA A 166 -3.83 -5.06 -24.40
CA ALA A 166 -2.93 -4.78 -25.53
C ALA A 166 -1.72 -3.97 -25.06
N MET A 167 -1.96 -2.87 -24.34
CA MET A 167 -0.92 -2.02 -23.77
C MET A 167 0.04 -2.80 -22.85
N PHE A 168 -0.50 -3.73 -22.05
CA PHE A 168 0.34 -4.56 -21.19
C PHE A 168 1.27 -5.47 -22.00
N ARG A 169 0.77 -6.11 -23.06
CA ARG A 169 1.58 -6.99 -23.93
C ARG A 169 2.68 -6.22 -24.64
N GLU A 170 2.36 -5.02 -25.15
CA GLU A 170 3.36 -4.13 -25.76
C GLU A 170 4.46 -3.75 -24.77
N SER A 171 4.11 -3.55 -23.50
CA SER A 171 5.08 -3.20 -22.46
C SER A 171 6.13 -4.29 -22.19
N LEU A 172 5.89 -5.54 -22.60
CA LEU A 172 6.83 -6.65 -22.41
C LEU A 172 7.98 -6.65 -23.42
N GLY A 173 7.84 -5.96 -24.56
CA GLY A 173 8.85 -5.89 -25.61
C GLY A 173 9.78 -4.67 -25.51
N ALA A 174 9.74 -3.93 -24.39
CA ALA A 174 10.26 -2.56 -24.27
C ALA A 174 11.50 -2.37 -23.39
#